data_AF-A0A7X6YUT5-F1
#
_entry.id   AF-A0A7X6YUT5-F1
#
_cell.length_a   1.000
_cell.length_b   1.000
_cell.length_c   1.000
_cell.angle_alpha   90.00
_cell.angle_beta   90.00
_cell.angle_gamma   90.00
#
_symmetry.space_group_name_H-M   'P 1'
#
loop_
_entity.id
_entity.type
_entity.pdbx_description
1 polymer ?
#
loop_
_entity_poly.entity_id
_entity_poly.type
_entity_poly.pdbx_seq_one_letter_code
_entity_poly.pdbx_strand_id
1 'polypeptide(L)'
;MQTYLTALITALFLALAAAPCVAEMTVEQLAAESEAYVKTTVQSTPSRPETIAAKVEEACALLAKEGPAAFPRFKGKGSPFLFEGTYIWVHTLKETRMLMHPIKYKMEGRELADLKDEKGKPFFVAMNDLVRTEGQGWVGYHWPVPGSKEIARKVSYVKKCTMADGVEVVVGAGLYHVDPADTDRLGIH
;
A
#
# COMPACT_ATOMS: atom_id res chain seq x y z
N MET A 1 29.74 71.55 18.98
CA MET A 1 28.60 72.12 19.71
C MET A 1 27.41 71.97 18.77
N GLN A 2 26.39 71.13 18.93
CA GLN A 2 25.81 70.39 20.05
C GLN A 2 24.90 69.28 19.45
N THR A 3 24.89 68.06 20.04
CA THR A 3 23.85 66.98 20.16
C THR A 3 22.67 66.91 19.15
N TYR A 4 22.17 65.76 18.64
CA TYR A 4 21.52 64.59 19.28
C TYR A 4 21.50 63.44 18.24
N LEU A 5 22.07 62.24 18.45
CA LEU A 5 21.52 61.04 19.11
C LEU A 5 20.02 60.79 18.89
N THR A 6 19.63 59.84 18.01
CA THR A 6 18.91 58.58 18.35
C THR A 6 18.45 57.77 17.11
N ALA A 7 18.65 56.44 17.23
CA ALA A 7 17.85 55.30 16.72
C ALA A 7 17.66 55.13 15.20
N LEU A 8 18.31 54.20 14.50
CA LEU A 8 18.09 52.73 14.54
C LEU A 8 16.60 52.35 14.57
N ILE A 9 16.07 51.88 13.44
CA ILE A 9 15.56 50.50 13.25
C ILE A 9 15.09 50.40 11.80
N THR A 10 15.86 49.64 11.03
CA THR A 10 15.47 49.01 9.78
C THR A 10 14.08 48.38 9.96
N ALA A 11 13.09 48.85 9.23
CA ALA A 11 11.79 48.20 9.13
C ALA A 11 12.01 46.82 8.51
N LEU A 12 12.12 45.84 9.41
CA LEU A 12 12.24 44.42 9.13
C LEU A 12 11.04 43.99 8.29
N PHE A 13 11.35 43.46 7.11
CA PHE A 13 10.42 42.78 6.22
C PHE A 13 9.55 41.79 7.03
N LEU A 14 8.28 42.12 7.26
CA LEU A 14 7.27 41.14 7.62
C LEU A 14 6.54 40.73 6.34
N ALA A 15 7.26 40.07 5.44
CA ALA A 15 6.63 39.26 4.40
C ALA A 15 6.21 37.95 5.07
N LEU A 16 4.97 37.91 5.58
CA LEU A 16 4.32 36.67 5.92
C LEU A 16 4.10 35.90 4.60
N ALA A 17 5.09 35.12 4.19
CA ALA A 17 4.91 34.13 3.15
C ALA A 17 3.93 33.10 3.71
N ALA A 18 2.64 33.25 3.40
CA ALA A 18 1.71 32.14 3.44
C ALA A 18 2.27 31.11 2.46
N ALA A 19 3.03 30.14 2.98
CA ALA A 19 3.31 28.93 2.24
C ALA A 19 1.95 28.41 1.76
N PRO A 20 1.76 28.13 0.46
CA PRO A 20 0.55 27.48 0.02
C PRO A 20 0.43 26.19 0.83
N CYS A 21 -0.58 26.15 1.69
CA CYS A 21 -1.02 24.95 2.38
C CYS A 21 -1.37 23.97 1.26
N VAL A 22 -0.43 23.07 0.93
CA VAL A 22 -0.78 21.89 0.16
C VAL A 22 -1.78 21.19 1.05
N ALA A 23 -3.07 21.30 0.70
CA ALA A 23 -4.12 20.68 1.47
C ALA A 23 -3.80 19.18 1.56
N GLU A 24 -3.38 18.72 2.74
CA GLU A 24 -3.13 17.31 2.96
C GLU A 24 -4.44 16.57 2.70
N MET A 25 -4.45 15.71 1.69
CA MET A 25 -5.62 14.95 1.34
C MET A 25 -5.96 14.01 2.49
N THR A 26 -7.24 13.93 2.83
CA THR A 26 -7.73 12.99 3.85
C THR A 26 -7.49 11.55 3.41
N VAL A 27 -7.38 10.62 4.37
CA VAL A 27 -7.23 9.18 4.09
C VAL A 27 -8.37 8.65 3.22
N GLU A 28 -9.59 9.17 3.41
CA GLU A 28 -10.76 8.80 2.60
C GLU A 28 -10.63 9.29 1.14
N GLN A 29 -10.15 10.50 0.92
CA GLN A 29 -9.89 11.02 -0.42
C GLN A 29 -8.80 10.22 -1.12
N LEU A 30 -7.69 9.91 -0.43
CA LEU A 30 -6.62 9.06 -0.97
C LEU A 30 -7.14 7.67 -1.31
N ALA A 31 -8.03 7.10 -0.49
CA ALA A 31 -8.63 5.80 -0.75
C ALA A 31 -9.58 5.81 -1.95
N ALA A 32 -10.39 6.86 -2.10
CA ALA A 32 -11.25 7.05 -3.26
C ALA A 32 -10.43 7.20 -4.55
N GLU A 33 -9.33 7.96 -4.52
CA GLU A 33 -8.41 8.06 -5.65
C GLU A 33 -7.76 6.72 -5.99
N SER A 34 -7.33 5.98 -4.97
CA SER A 34 -6.74 4.65 -5.16
C SER A 34 -7.73 3.68 -5.79
N GLU A 35 -8.98 3.67 -5.33
CA GLU A 35 -10.03 2.82 -5.89
C GLU A 35 -10.33 3.19 -7.34
N ALA A 36 -10.45 4.49 -7.63
CA ALA A 36 -10.70 4.98 -8.98
C ALA A 36 -9.58 4.58 -9.95
N TYR A 37 -8.31 4.77 -9.56
CA TYR A 37 -7.16 4.35 -10.38
C TYR A 37 -7.21 2.86 -10.68
N VAL A 38 -7.36 2.02 -9.65
CA VAL A 38 -7.34 0.56 -9.81
C VAL A 38 -8.54 0.09 -10.64
N LYS A 39 -9.74 0.63 -10.40
CA LYS A 39 -10.93 0.35 -11.19
C LYS A 39 -10.72 0.63 -12.68
N THR A 40 -10.08 1.75 -13.02
CA THR A 40 -9.85 2.12 -14.42
C THR A 40 -8.80 1.28 -15.12
N THR A 41 -7.83 0.73 -14.38
CA THR A 41 -6.65 0.07 -14.97
C THR A 41 -6.72 -1.45 -14.92
N VAL A 42 -7.51 -2.03 -14.01
CA VAL A 42 -7.68 -3.50 -13.87
C VAL A 42 -8.27 -4.15 -15.13
N GLN A 43 -9.03 -3.39 -15.92
CA GLN A 43 -9.67 -3.90 -17.14
C GLN A 43 -8.81 -3.72 -18.40
N SER A 44 -7.77 -2.89 -18.37
CA SER A 44 -7.04 -2.47 -19.56
C SER A 44 -5.64 -3.08 -19.69
N THR A 45 -5.01 -3.45 -18.57
CA THR A 45 -3.62 -3.95 -18.57
C THR A 45 -3.44 -4.99 -17.47
N PRO A 46 -3.50 -6.29 -17.77
CA PRO A 46 -3.15 -7.31 -16.78
C PRO A 46 -1.66 -7.18 -16.44
N SER A 47 -1.36 -6.98 -15.17
CA SER A 47 0.03 -6.94 -14.69
C SER A 47 0.67 -8.32 -14.76
N ARG A 48 1.97 -8.35 -15.03
CA ARG A 48 2.73 -9.61 -15.10
C ARG A 48 3.16 -10.07 -13.71
N PRO A 49 3.26 -11.39 -13.46
CA PRO A 49 3.75 -11.89 -12.17
C PRO A 49 5.11 -11.31 -11.77
N GLU A 50 6.00 -11.10 -12.75
CA GLU A 50 7.33 -10.52 -12.51
C GLU A 50 7.24 -9.05 -12.07
N THR A 51 6.33 -8.27 -12.64
CA THR A 51 6.10 -6.85 -12.27
C THR A 51 5.58 -6.75 -10.84
N ILE A 52 4.65 -7.64 -10.45
CA ILE A 52 4.12 -7.70 -9.09
C ILE A 52 5.24 -7.96 -8.08
N ALA A 53 6.05 -8.99 -8.33
CA ALA A 53 7.14 -9.35 -7.43
C ALA A 53 8.18 -8.22 -7.30
N ALA A 54 8.54 -7.56 -8.41
CA ALA A 54 9.44 -6.42 -8.40
C ALA A 54 8.89 -5.25 -7.58
N LYS A 55 7.60 -4.93 -7.72
CA LYS A 55 6.97 -3.85 -6.94
C LYS A 55 6.86 -4.16 -5.46
N VAL A 56 6.63 -5.42 -5.09
CA VAL A 56 6.69 -5.85 -3.69
C VAL A 56 8.11 -5.70 -3.13
N GLU A 57 9.15 -6.04 -3.90
CA GLU A 57 10.55 -5.85 -3.49
C GLU A 57 10.88 -4.36 -3.29
N GLU A 58 10.47 -3.49 -4.21
CA GLU A 58 10.62 -2.03 -4.08
C GLU A 58 9.93 -1.50 -2.82
N ALA A 59 8.72 -1.97 -2.53
CA ALA A 59 7.98 -1.58 -1.33
C ALA A 59 8.67 -2.07 -0.05
N CYS A 60 9.23 -3.28 -0.05
CA CYS A 60 10.00 -3.81 1.06
C CYS A 60 11.28 -3.04 1.32
N ALA A 61 12.03 -2.67 0.27
CA ALA A 61 13.21 -1.83 0.40
C ALA A 61 12.86 -0.45 0.98
N LEU A 62 11.72 0.12 0.57
CA LEU A 62 11.23 1.38 1.09
C LEU A 62 10.86 1.30 2.58
N LEU A 63 10.17 0.23 2.97
CA LEU A 63 9.79 -0.03 4.36
C LEU A 63 11.00 -0.32 5.25
N ALA A 64 12.01 -1.01 4.75
CA ALA A 64 13.26 -1.24 5.48
C ALA A 64 14.01 0.08 5.75
N LYS A 65 13.89 1.06 4.85
CA LYS A 65 14.52 2.37 4.99
C LYS A 65 13.73 3.35 5.86
N GLU A 66 12.41 3.39 5.70
CA GLU A 66 11.56 4.46 6.23
C GLU A 66 10.49 3.97 7.22
N GLY A 67 10.28 2.66 7.33
CA GLY A 67 9.24 2.06 8.18
C GLY A 67 7.85 2.62 7.85
N PRO A 68 7.00 2.87 8.86
CA PRO A 68 5.65 3.41 8.67
C PRO A 68 5.58 4.75 7.93
N ALA A 69 6.67 5.54 7.88
CA ALA A 69 6.70 6.80 7.14
C ALA A 69 6.54 6.62 5.61
N ALA A 70 6.74 5.39 5.10
CA ALA A 70 6.50 5.06 3.71
C ALA A 70 5.02 4.92 3.34
N PHE A 71 4.12 4.69 4.32
CA PHE A 71 2.71 4.35 4.05
C PHE A 71 1.95 5.37 3.19
N PRO A 72 2.13 6.70 3.34
CA PRO A 72 1.49 7.67 2.45
C PRO A 72 1.87 7.50 0.98
N ARG A 73 3.07 6.99 0.67
CA ARG A 73 3.54 6.76 -0.71
C ARG A 73 2.85 5.59 -1.40
N PHE A 74 2.12 4.76 -0.65
CA PHE A 74 1.35 3.63 -1.17
C PHE A 74 -0.10 3.99 -1.52
N LYS A 75 -0.53 5.24 -1.26
CA LYS A 75 -1.92 5.70 -1.41
C LYS A 75 -2.04 6.87 -2.39
N GLY A 76 -3.25 7.08 -2.93
CA GLY A 76 -3.56 8.19 -3.84
C GLY A 76 -3.09 7.96 -5.28
N LYS A 77 -3.71 8.65 -6.24
CA LYS A 77 -3.56 8.38 -7.69
C LYS A 77 -2.12 8.51 -8.21
N GLY A 78 -1.28 9.30 -7.55
CA GLY A 78 0.13 9.51 -7.90
C GLY A 78 1.09 8.46 -7.34
N SER A 79 0.60 7.49 -6.57
CA SER A 79 1.45 6.46 -5.97
C SER A 79 2.05 5.53 -7.04
N PRO A 80 3.38 5.31 -7.05
CA PRO A 80 4.00 4.32 -7.93
C PRO A 80 3.72 2.86 -7.49
N PHE A 81 3.00 2.68 -6.38
CA PHE A 81 2.59 1.40 -5.82
C PHE A 81 1.09 1.13 -6.00
N LEU A 82 0.40 2.02 -6.75
CA LEU A 82 -0.79 1.70 -7.51
C LEU A 82 -0.37 1.59 -8.97
N PHE A 83 -0.45 0.40 -9.53
CA PHE A 83 0.10 0.13 -10.85
C PHE A 83 -0.71 -0.95 -11.53
N GLU A 84 -0.89 -0.86 -12.85
CA GLU A 84 -1.45 -1.93 -13.70
C GLU A 84 -2.69 -2.63 -13.10
N GLY A 85 -3.65 -1.86 -12.56
CA GLY A 85 -4.86 -2.44 -11.98
C GLY A 85 -4.69 -3.13 -10.62
N THR A 86 -3.58 -2.88 -9.93
CA THR A 86 -3.30 -3.44 -8.61
C THR A 86 -2.71 -2.41 -7.65
N TYR A 87 -2.43 -2.87 -6.43
CA TYR A 87 -2.00 -2.07 -5.30
C TYR A 87 -1.21 -2.90 -4.30
N ILE A 88 -0.31 -2.23 -3.56
CA ILE A 88 0.38 -2.80 -2.40
C ILE A 88 -0.51 -2.71 -1.15
N TRP A 89 -0.46 -3.72 -0.29
CA TRP A 89 -0.92 -3.65 1.10
C TRP A 89 0.17 -4.14 2.06
N VAL A 90 0.04 -3.80 3.34
CA VAL A 90 0.98 -4.21 4.40
C VAL A 90 0.20 -4.67 5.63
N HIS A 91 0.55 -5.83 6.17
CA HIS A 91 0.03 -6.34 7.44
C HIS A 91 1.14 -6.93 8.31
N THR A 92 0.93 -7.02 9.62
CA THR A 92 1.93 -7.60 10.53
C THR A 92 1.97 -9.12 10.40
N LEU A 93 3.18 -9.69 10.47
CA LEU A 93 3.37 -11.13 10.43
C LEU A 93 2.92 -11.81 11.73
N LYS A 94 3.11 -11.14 12.88
CA LYS A 94 2.88 -11.72 14.20
C LYS A 94 1.42 -11.63 14.65
N GLU A 95 0.84 -10.44 14.61
CA GLU A 95 -0.55 -10.19 15.07
C GLU A 95 -1.58 -10.34 13.95
N THR A 96 -1.15 -10.61 12.71
CA THR A 96 -2.03 -10.67 11.54
C THR A 96 -2.92 -9.41 11.46
N ARG A 97 -2.34 -8.23 11.69
CA ARG A 97 -3.06 -6.95 11.76
C ARG A 97 -2.77 -6.09 10.53
N MET A 98 -3.80 -5.49 9.93
CA MET A 98 -3.59 -4.59 8.80
C MET A 98 -2.85 -3.32 9.25
N LEU A 99 -1.75 -2.97 8.60
CA LEU A 99 -1.04 -1.70 8.83
C LEU A 99 -1.39 -0.66 7.79
N MET A 100 -1.50 -1.06 6.53
CA MET A 100 -1.73 -0.14 5.42
C MET A 100 -2.54 -0.84 4.32
N HIS A 101 -3.66 -0.25 3.94
CA HIS A 101 -4.41 -0.64 2.75
C HIS A 101 -4.86 0.61 1.99
N PRO A 102 -4.51 0.78 0.71
CA PRO A 102 -4.79 2.03 0.00
C PRO A 102 -6.28 2.26 -0.25
N ILE A 103 -7.03 1.20 -0.55
CA ILE A 103 -8.48 1.29 -0.82
C ILE A 103 -9.34 1.03 0.43
N LYS A 104 -9.16 -0.12 1.09
CA LYS A 104 -9.92 -0.52 2.27
C LYS A 104 -9.30 0.04 3.55
N TYR A 105 -9.06 1.34 3.62
CA TYR A 105 -8.40 2.01 4.74
C TYR A 105 -9.04 1.72 6.12
N LYS A 106 -10.37 1.47 6.15
CA LYS A 106 -11.09 1.05 7.39
C LYS A 106 -10.62 -0.29 7.95
N MET A 107 -9.83 -1.07 7.22
CA MET A 107 -9.18 -2.28 7.71
C MET A 107 -7.95 -1.98 8.55
N GLU A 108 -7.31 -0.82 8.38
CA GLU A 108 -6.09 -0.45 9.10
C GLU A 108 -6.33 -0.50 10.62
N GLY A 109 -5.41 -1.13 11.33
CA GLY A 109 -5.51 -1.39 12.76
C GLY A 109 -6.39 -2.58 13.14
N ARG A 110 -7.11 -3.24 12.22
CA ARG A 110 -7.93 -4.42 12.53
C ARG A 110 -7.15 -5.72 12.45
N GLU A 111 -7.50 -6.65 13.34
CA GLU A 111 -7.02 -8.02 13.33
C GLU A 111 -7.70 -8.82 12.22
N LEU A 112 -6.94 -9.64 11.51
CA LEU A 112 -7.37 -10.30 10.28
C LEU A 112 -7.33 -11.83 10.39
N ALA A 113 -6.94 -12.39 11.55
CA ALA A 113 -6.83 -13.83 11.75
C ALA A 113 -8.15 -14.58 11.47
N ASP A 114 -9.28 -13.97 11.81
CA ASP A 114 -10.62 -14.53 11.57
C ASP A 114 -11.21 -14.15 10.21
N LEU A 115 -10.56 -13.29 9.44
CA LEU A 115 -11.06 -12.85 8.14
C LEU A 115 -10.87 -13.96 7.10
N LYS A 116 -12.00 -14.40 6.53
CA LYS A 116 -12.04 -15.43 5.50
C LYS A 116 -12.57 -14.86 4.19
N ASP A 117 -12.16 -15.46 3.08
CA ASP A 117 -12.81 -15.19 1.80
C ASP A 117 -14.21 -15.86 1.74
N GLU A 118 -14.94 -15.62 0.65
CA GLU A 118 -16.30 -16.17 0.47
C GLU A 118 -16.35 -17.71 0.45
N LYS A 119 -15.20 -18.38 0.24
CA LYS A 119 -15.06 -19.84 0.25
C LYS A 119 -14.57 -20.36 1.61
N GLY A 120 -14.44 -19.49 2.61
CA GLY A 120 -14.04 -19.85 3.97
C GLY A 120 -12.53 -19.95 4.18
N LYS A 121 -11.69 -19.53 3.21
CA LYS A 121 -10.23 -19.58 3.33
C LYS A 121 -9.73 -18.43 4.21
N PRO A 122 -9.01 -18.69 5.32
CA PRO A 122 -8.37 -17.64 6.13
C PRO A 122 -7.08 -17.16 5.44
N PHE A 123 -7.24 -16.36 4.39
CA PHE A 123 -6.15 -16.10 3.44
C PHE A 123 -5.00 -15.27 4.02
N PHE A 124 -5.24 -14.37 4.99
CA PHE A 124 -4.15 -13.67 5.70
C PHE A 124 -3.32 -14.61 6.56
N VAL A 125 -3.94 -15.60 7.20
CA VAL A 125 -3.22 -16.64 7.95
C VAL A 125 -2.39 -17.49 6.98
N ALA A 126 -2.97 -17.92 5.86
CA ALA A 126 -2.24 -18.68 4.84
C ALA A 126 -1.04 -17.91 4.25
N MET A 127 -1.16 -16.59 4.06
CA MET A 127 -0.05 -15.73 3.65
C MET A 127 1.05 -15.69 4.72
N ASN A 128 0.68 -15.50 5.98
CA ASN A 128 1.61 -15.47 7.11
C ASN A 128 2.34 -16.81 7.26
N ASP A 129 1.65 -17.93 7.12
CA ASP A 129 2.24 -19.27 7.19
C ASP A 129 3.24 -19.48 6.03
N LEU A 130 2.84 -19.15 4.81
CA LEU A 130 3.70 -19.25 3.62
C LEU A 130 5.01 -18.47 3.79
N VAL A 131 4.94 -17.20 4.20
CA VAL A 131 6.15 -16.38 4.32
C VAL A 131 6.97 -16.69 5.56
N ARG A 132 6.42 -17.40 6.56
CA ARG A 132 7.21 -17.97 7.67
C ARG A 132 8.09 -19.11 7.21
N THR A 133 7.60 -19.94 6.29
CA THR A 133 8.32 -21.13 5.82
C THR A 133 9.23 -20.81 4.64
N GLU A 134 8.74 -20.01 3.68
CA GLU A 134 9.41 -19.80 2.38
C GLU A 134 9.95 -18.37 2.22
N GLY A 135 9.59 -17.45 3.11
CA GLY A 135 9.96 -16.03 3.03
C GLY A 135 9.14 -15.22 2.01
N GLN A 136 8.65 -15.85 0.95
CA GLN A 136 7.81 -15.25 -0.08
C GLN A 136 7.05 -16.31 -0.88
N GLY A 137 5.99 -15.93 -1.58
CA GLY A 137 5.31 -16.82 -2.51
C GLY A 137 3.95 -16.29 -2.94
N TRP A 138 3.18 -17.13 -3.62
CA TRP A 138 1.89 -16.77 -4.19
C TRP A 138 0.72 -17.42 -3.44
N VAL A 139 -0.36 -16.66 -3.23
CA VAL A 139 -1.58 -17.12 -2.59
C VAL A 139 -2.81 -16.72 -3.41
N GLY A 140 -3.59 -17.72 -3.83
CA GLY A 140 -4.91 -17.53 -4.44
C GLY A 140 -6.04 -17.46 -3.40
N TYR A 141 -6.98 -16.53 -3.55
CA TYR A 141 -8.14 -16.33 -2.68
C TYR A 141 -9.23 -15.52 -3.41
N HIS A 142 -10.39 -15.30 -2.80
CA HIS A 142 -11.44 -14.46 -3.39
C HIS A 142 -11.48 -13.10 -2.71
N TRP A 143 -11.51 -12.02 -3.49
CA TRP A 143 -11.49 -10.65 -2.97
C TRP A 143 -12.36 -9.72 -3.83
N PRO A 144 -12.99 -8.68 -3.26
CA PRO A 144 -13.74 -7.71 -4.04
C PRO A 144 -12.86 -7.03 -5.09
N VAL A 145 -13.38 -6.93 -6.32
CA VAL A 145 -12.77 -6.13 -7.38
C VAL A 145 -13.01 -4.65 -7.07
N PRO A 146 -11.97 -3.80 -6.99
CA PRO A 146 -12.14 -2.39 -6.62
C PRO A 146 -13.12 -1.65 -7.53
N GLY A 147 -14.04 -0.90 -6.92
CA GLY A 147 -15.05 -0.15 -7.67
C GLY A 147 -16.13 -0.98 -8.38
N SER A 148 -16.22 -2.30 -8.10
CA SER A 148 -17.24 -3.24 -8.56
C SER A 148 -17.98 -3.89 -7.36
N LYS A 149 -19.14 -4.49 -7.62
CA LYS A 149 -19.84 -5.37 -6.66
C LYS A 149 -19.39 -6.83 -6.75
N GLU A 150 -18.53 -7.13 -7.72
CA GLU A 150 -18.01 -8.47 -7.98
C GLU A 150 -16.96 -8.88 -6.93
N ILE A 151 -17.03 -10.14 -6.51
CA ILE A 151 -15.97 -10.85 -5.81
C ILE A 151 -15.35 -11.80 -6.84
N ALA A 152 -14.04 -11.70 -7.05
CA ALA A 152 -13.33 -12.50 -8.05
C ALA A 152 -12.12 -13.21 -7.42
N ARG A 153 -11.64 -14.26 -8.09
CA ARG A 153 -10.37 -14.91 -7.74
C ARG A 153 -9.24 -13.89 -7.91
N LYS A 154 -8.54 -13.62 -6.82
CA LYS A 154 -7.34 -12.82 -6.76
C LYS A 154 -6.15 -13.72 -6.42
N VAL A 155 -5.04 -13.49 -7.10
CA VAL A 155 -3.80 -14.21 -6.89
C VAL A 155 -2.73 -13.21 -6.53
N SER A 156 -2.21 -13.29 -5.31
CA SER A 156 -1.27 -12.29 -4.81
C SER A 156 0.07 -12.88 -4.48
N TYR A 157 1.12 -12.14 -4.82
CA TYR A 157 2.46 -12.38 -4.32
C TYR A 157 2.62 -11.69 -2.97
N VAL A 158 3.19 -12.39 -2.01
CA VAL A 158 3.49 -11.88 -0.68
C VAL A 158 4.94 -12.16 -0.32
N LYS A 159 5.54 -11.23 0.42
CA LYS A 159 6.91 -11.35 0.92
C LYS A 159 7.00 -10.88 2.36
N LYS A 160 7.75 -11.62 3.18
CA LYS A 160 8.16 -11.19 4.52
C LYS A 160 9.23 -10.11 4.40
N CYS A 161 9.00 -8.98 5.04
CA CYS A 161 9.88 -7.82 5.04
C CYS A 161 10.03 -7.29 6.46
N THR A 162 11.15 -6.63 6.74
CA THR A 162 11.42 -6.03 8.05
C THR A 162 11.45 -4.51 7.89
N MET A 163 10.61 -3.81 8.65
CA MET A 163 10.58 -2.35 8.65
C MET A 163 11.80 -1.77 9.38
N ALA A 164 12.04 -0.46 9.21
CA ALA A 164 13.15 0.26 9.86
C ALA A 164 13.14 0.16 11.41
N ASP A 165 11.98 -0.03 12.01
CA ASP A 165 11.78 -0.22 13.46
C ASP A 165 11.92 -1.68 13.91
N GLY A 166 12.30 -2.60 13.01
CA GLY A 166 12.49 -4.02 13.28
C GLY A 166 11.22 -4.87 13.24
N VAL A 167 10.05 -4.28 12.97
CA VAL A 167 8.79 -5.03 12.89
C VAL A 167 8.75 -5.86 11.61
N GLU A 168 8.51 -7.17 11.75
CA GLU A 168 8.26 -8.06 10.61
C GLU A 168 6.84 -7.88 10.07
N VAL A 169 6.76 -7.57 8.79
CA VAL A 169 5.52 -7.35 8.05
C VAL A 169 5.47 -8.24 6.83
N VAL A 170 4.27 -8.42 6.32
CA VAL A 170 4.02 -9.04 5.03
C VAL A 170 3.52 -7.97 4.08
N VAL A 171 4.28 -7.79 3.00
CA VAL A 171 3.95 -6.89 1.90
C VAL A 171 3.39 -7.73 0.76
N GLY A 172 2.30 -7.30 0.16
CA GLY A 172 1.73 -8.01 -0.98
C GLY A 172 1.10 -7.11 -2.02
N ALA A 173 1.04 -7.63 -3.24
CA ALA A 173 0.25 -7.11 -4.36
C ALA A 173 -0.28 -8.31 -5.17
N GLY A 174 -1.34 -8.11 -5.94
CA GLY A 174 -1.95 -9.25 -6.63
C GLY A 174 -2.84 -8.92 -7.80
N LEU A 175 -3.09 -9.94 -8.60
CA LEU A 175 -3.77 -9.88 -9.88
C LEU A 175 -5.19 -10.41 -9.73
N TYR A 176 -6.13 -9.78 -10.40
CA TYR A 176 -7.47 -10.33 -10.63
C TYR A 176 -7.52 -10.98 -12.00
N HIS A 177 -8.43 -11.95 -12.18
CA HIS A 177 -8.68 -12.58 -13.49
C HIS A 177 -7.41 -13.13 -14.16
N VAL A 178 -6.56 -13.80 -13.37
CA VAL A 178 -5.31 -14.39 -13.88
C VAL A 178 -5.59 -15.52 -14.86
N ASP A 179 -4.85 -15.53 -15.96
CA ASP A 179 -4.92 -16.60 -16.97
C ASP A 179 -4.58 -17.97 -16.32
N PRO A 180 -5.31 -19.05 -16.65
CA PRO A 180 -4.95 -20.40 -16.22
C PRO A 180 -3.49 -20.78 -16.51
N ALA A 181 -2.92 -20.36 -17.64
CA ALA A 181 -1.52 -20.64 -17.99
C ALA A 181 -0.54 -19.96 -17.02
N ASP A 182 -0.82 -18.73 -16.60
CA ASP A 182 -0.02 -18.04 -15.57
C ASP A 182 -0.20 -18.70 -14.20
N THR A 183 -1.42 -19.13 -13.90
CA THR A 183 -1.75 -19.88 -12.68
C THR A 183 -0.93 -21.17 -12.58
N ASP A 184 -0.86 -21.95 -13.66
CA ASP A 184 -0.08 -23.19 -13.74
C ASP A 184 1.42 -22.93 -13.67
N ARG A 185 1.91 -21.90 -14.40
CA ARG A 185 3.33 -21.50 -14.37
C ARG A 185 3.80 -21.12 -12.97
N LEU A 186 2.92 -20.52 -12.17
CA LEU A 186 3.20 -20.11 -10.81
C LEU A 186 2.90 -21.21 -9.76
N GLY A 187 2.35 -22.36 -10.17
CA GLY A 187 2.00 -23.46 -9.27
C GLY A 187 0.81 -23.17 -8.36
N ILE A 188 -0.12 -22.30 -8.77
CA ILE A 188 -1.21 -21.78 -7.95
C ILE A 188 -2.52 -22.50 -8.31
N HIS A 189 -2.61 -23.78 -8.04
CA HIS A 189 -3.82 -24.56 -8.38
C HIS A 189 -5.05 -24.08 -7.59
#